data_AF-K8P5F6-F1
#
_entry.id   AF-K8P5F6-F1
#
_cell.length_a   1.000
_cell.length_b   1.000
_cell.length_c   1.000
_cell.angle_alpha   90.00
_cell.angle_beta   90.00
_cell.angle_gamma   90.00
#
_symmetry.space_group_name_H-M   'P 1'
#
loop_
_entity.id
_entity.type
_entity.pdbx_description
1 polymer ?
#
loop_
_entity_poly.entity_id
_entity_poly.type
_entity_poly.pdbx_seq_one_letter_code
_entity_poly.pdbx_strand_id
1 'polypeptide(L)'
;MRQVMSEDEVKRAYQLRKQGLTFNQIAVAMGRKYNTIVNRFKWDAMTPEERQINRDRKREWRNTHYGKPKADIALPIARPTPEMLADRDRREAMPHRDLTGAFFGDPPVGLSALEGRQ
;
A
#
# COMPACT_ATOMS: atom_id res chain seq x y z
N MET A 1 3.43 -16.17 4.85
CA MET A 1 2.64 -16.94 5.83
C MET A 1 2.72 -16.27 7.19
N ARG A 2 1.58 -16.12 7.90
CA ARG A 2 1.58 -15.60 9.28
C ARG A 2 2.08 -16.70 10.20
N GLN A 3 3.25 -16.53 10.81
CA GLN A 3 3.79 -17.51 11.74
C GLN A 3 2.97 -17.49 13.04
N VAL A 4 2.15 -18.51 13.23
CA VAL A 4 1.42 -18.76 14.48
C VAL A 4 2.37 -19.46 15.44
N MET A 5 2.32 -19.12 16.74
CA MET A 5 3.11 -19.81 17.76
C MET A 5 2.60 -21.24 17.93
N SER A 6 3.52 -22.21 17.98
CA SER A 6 3.15 -23.60 18.30
C SER A 6 2.66 -23.72 19.75
N GLU A 7 1.97 -24.80 20.08
CA GLU A 7 1.49 -25.04 21.45
C GLU A 7 2.65 -25.12 22.46
N ASP A 8 3.77 -25.71 22.06
CA ASP A 8 4.96 -25.83 22.90
C ASP A 8 5.63 -24.46 23.14
N GLU A 9 5.67 -23.60 22.12
CA GLU A 9 6.13 -22.23 22.26
C GLU A 9 5.26 -21.45 23.24
N VAL A 10 3.93 -21.64 23.18
CA VAL A 10 3.00 -20.99 24.10
C VAL A 10 3.25 -21.46 25.53
N LYS A 11 3.32 -22.77 25.77
CA LYS A 11 3.63 -23.34 27.10
C LYS A 11 4.93 -22.77 27.66
N ARG A 12 5.98 -22.71 26.84
CA ARG A 12 7.28 -22.12 27.21
C ARG A 12 7.16 -20.63 27.54
N ALA A 13 6.42 -19.85 26.75
CA ALA A 13 6.19 -18.43 27.02
C ALA A 13 5.51 -18.20 28.38
N TYR A 14 4.52 -19.03 28.73
CA TYR A 14 3.85 -18.98 30.04
C TYR A 14 4.76 -19.38 31.20
N GLN A 15 5.64 -20.37 31.02
CA GLN A 15 6.64 -20.73 32.02
C GLN A 15 7.60 -19.58 32.29
N LEU A 16 8.14 -18.95 31.24
CA LEU A 16 9.02 -17.78 31.37
C LEU A 16 8.29 -16.61 32.04
N ARG A 17 7.01 -16.43 31.75
CA ARG A 17 6.20 -15.40 32.41
C ARG A 17 6.01 -15.68 33.90
N LYS A 18 5.79 -16.95 34.29
CA LYS A 18 5.70 -17.38 35.70
C LYS A 18 7.01 -17.16 36.46
N GLN A 19 8.14 -17.27 35.77
CA GLN A 19 9.47 -16.96 36.31
C GLN A 19 9.72 -15.44 36.48
N GLY A 20 8.76 -14.59 36.13
CA GLY A 20 8.85 -13.14 36.28
C GLY A 20 9.49 -12.39 35.11
N LEU A 21 9.85 -13.08 34.01
CA LEU A 21 10.43 -12.42 32.86
C LEU A 21 9.43 -11.46 32.21
N THR A 22 9.94 -10.34 31.71
CA THR A 22 9.18 -9.36 30.93
C THR A 22 8.91 -9.87 29.51
N PHE A 23 7.89 -9.34 28.84
CA PHE A 23 7.58 -9.75 27.47
C PHE A 23 8.73 -9.51 26.47
N ASN A 24 9.56 -8.48 26.70
CA ASN A 24 10.77 -8.24 25.91
C ASN A 24 11.79 -9.37 26.09
N GLN A 25 12.06 -9.78 27.33
CA GLN A 25 12.99 -10.86 27.62
C GLN A 25 12.48 -12.21 27.11
N ILE A 26 11.18 -12.46 27.23
CA ILE A 26 10.54 -13.67 26.67
C ILE A 26 10.70 -13.70 25.15
N ALA A 27 10.46 -12.57 24.48
CA ALA A 27 10.64 -12.45 23.04
C ALA A 27 12.09 -12.76 22.61
N VAL A 28 13.08 -12.20 23.31
CA VAL A 28 14.51 -12.48 23.07
C VAL A 28 14.82 -13.97 23.32
N ALA A 29 14.40 -14.53 24.43
CA ALA A 29 14.64 -15.93 24.81
C ALA A 29 14.01 -16.94 23.84
N MET A 30 12.94 -16.57 23.17
CA MET A 30 12.23 -17.40 22.18
C MET A 30 12.61 -17.10 20.73
N GLY A 31 13.44 -16.08 20.46
CA GLY A 31 13.73 -15.63 19.09
C GLY A 31 12.49 -15.11 18.34
N ARG A 32 11.52 -14.54 19.07
CA ARG A 32 10.26 -14.02 18.50
C ARG A 32 10.21 -12.50 18.62
N LYS A 33 9.36 -11.87 17.81
CA LYS A 33 9.08 -10.42 17.92
C LYS A 33 8.27 -10.15 19.19
N TYR A 34 8.57 -9.04 19.87
CA TYR A 34 7.83 -8.58 21.06
C TYR A 34 6.31 -8.58 20.87
N ASN A 35 5.83 -7.99 19.77
CA ASN A 35 4.40 -7.92 19.46
C ASN A 35 3.74 -9.29 19.29
N THR A 36 4.50 -10.32 18.90
CA THR A 36 3.97 -11.69 18.82
C THR A 36 3.62 -12.20 20.21
N ILE A 37 4.52 -12.03 21.18
CA ILE A 37 4.31 -12.42 22.57
C ILE A 37 3.16 -11.62 23.18
N VAL A 38 3.19 -10.29 23.09
CA VAL A 38 2.15 -9.43 23.68
C VAL A 38 0.77 -9.73 23.12
N ASN A 39 0.64 -9.83 21.79
CA ASN A 39 -0.66 -10.12 21.18
C ASN A 39 -1.17 -11.51 21.55
N ARG A 40 -0.27 -12.48 21.77
CA ARG A 40 -0.67 -13.81 22.22
C ARG A 40 -1.27 -13.77 23.62
N PHE A 41 -0.56 -13.20 24.59
CA PHE A 41 -1.07 -13.06 25.96
C PHE A 41 -2.36 -12.24 26.01
N LYS A 42 -2.46 -11.17 25.21
CA LYS A 42 -3.68 -10.36 25.10
C LYS A 42 -4.85 -11.16 24.53
N TRP A 43 -4.61 -12.02 23.54
CA TRP A 43 -5.65 -12.86 22.95
C TRP A 43 -6.15 -13.92 23.93
N ASP A 44 -5.22 -14.57 24.65
CA ASP A 44 -5.55 -15.61 25.62
C ASP A 44 -6.28 -15.04 26.86
N ALA A 45 -5.94 -13.81 27.27
CA ALA A 45 -6.64 -13.10 28.35
C ALA A 45 -8.06 -12.62 27.97
N MET A 46 -8.36 -12.52 26.67
CA MET A 46 -9.64 -12.01 26.18
C MET A 46 -10.72 -13.10 26.25
N THR A 47 -11.89 -12.75 26.77
CA THR A 47 -13.03 -13.69 26.84
C THR A 47 -13.61 -13.95 25.43
N PRO A 48 -14.35 -15.05 25.22
CA PRO A 48 -15.02 -15.31 23.94
C PRO A 48 -15.94 -14.17 23.50
N GLU A 49 -16.67 -13.54 24.43
CA GLU A 49 -17.56 -12.42 24.17
C GLU A 49 -16.79 -11.17 23.70
N GLU A 50 -15.70 -10.81 24.39
CA GLU A 50 -14.83 -9.70 24.01
C GLU A 50 -14.17 -9.93 22.64
N ARG A 51 -13.83 -11.19 22.32
CA ARG A 51 -13.32 -11.55 20.99
C ARG A 51 -14.38 -11.31 19.92
N GLN A 52 -15.63 -11.64 20.21
CA GLN A 52 -16.74 -11.44 19.28
C GLN A 52 -17.00 -9.95 19.06
N ILE A 53 -17.09 -9.15 20.13
CA ILE A 53 -17.21 -7.68 20.04
C ILE A 53 -16.08 -7.08 19.21
N ASN A 54 -14.84 -7.53 19.40
CA ASN A 54 -13.71 -7.07 18.60
C ASN A 54 -13.81 -7.45 17.11
N ARG A 55 -14.37 -8.62 16.81
CA ARG A 55 -14.62 -9.05 15.43
C ARG A 55 -15.69 -8.20 14.78
N ASP A 56 -16.80 -7.95 15.50
CA ASP A 56 -17.93 -7.16 15.02
C ASP A 56 -17.51 -5.70 14.78
N ARG A 57 -16.82 -5.09 15.75
CA ARG A 57 -16.23 -3.75 15.58
C ARG A 57 -15.31 -3.66 14.36
N LYS A 58 -14.45 -4.66 14.13
CA LYS A 58 -13.58 -4.69 12.94
C LYS A 58 -14.37 -4.87 11.65
N ARG A 59 -15.46 -5.63 11.68
CA ARG A 59 -16.36 -5.83 10.55
C ARG A 59 -17.09 -4.52 10.21
N GLU A 60 -17.66 -3.85 11.20
CA GLU A 60 -18.29 -2.54 11.06
C GLU A 60 -17.33 -1.49 10.51
N TRP A 61 -16.11 -1.43 11.06
CA TRP A 61 -15.07 -0.53 10.55
C TRP A 61 -14.76 -0.82 9.07
N ARG A 62 -14.59 -2.10 8.70
CA ARG A 62 -14.38 -2.46 7.29
C ARG A 62 -15.56 -2.05 6.42
N ASN A 63 -16.79 -2.34 6.84
CA ASN A 63 -17.98 -2.02 6.06
C ASN A 63 -18.12 -0.51 5.83
N THR A 64 -17.81 0.31 6.83
CA THR A 64 -17.86 1.78 6.74
C THR A 64 -16.72 2.38 5.90
N HIS A 65 -15.60 1.67 5.73
CA HIS A 65 -14.41 2.17 5.02
C HIS A 65 -14.21 1.58 3.62
N TYR A 66 -14.65 0.34 3.36
CA TYR A 66 -14.54 -0.33 2.05
C TYR A 66 -15.65 0.10 1.07
N GLY A 67 -16.71 0.73 1.55
CA GLY A 67 -17.86 1.15 0.73
C GLY A 67 -17.93 2.65 0.47
N LYS A 68 -16.96 3.47 0.90
CA LYS A 68 -16.93 4.87 0.47
C LYS A 68 -16.58 4.88 -1.00
N PRO A 69 -17.49 5.26 -1.92
CA PRO A 69 -17.06 5.52 -3.28
C PRO A 69 -15.89 6.51 -3.17
N LYS A 70 -14.80 6.27 -3.92
CA LYS A 70 -13.83 7.34 -4.14
C LYS A 70 -14.70 8.54 -4.50
N ALA A 71 -14.55 9.65 -3.78
CA ALA A 71 -15.31 10.85 -4.10
C ALA A 71 -15.26 11.01 -5.61
N ASP A 72 -16.40 11.25 -6.25
CA ASP A 72 -16.47 11.61 -7.66
C ASP A 72 -15.77 12.97 -7.79
N ILE A 73 -14.45 12.94 -7.65
CA ILE A 73 -13.57 13.99 -8.09
C ILE A 73 -13.84 13.96 -9.58
N ALA A 74 -14.64 14.91 -10.04
CA ALA A 74 -14.77 15.18 -11.45
C ALA A 74 -13.35 15.45 -11.93
N LEU A 75 -12.69 14.40 -12.44
CA LEU A 75 -11.50 14.57 -13.23
C LEU A 75 -11.94 15.53 -14.33
N PRO A 76 -11.21 16.61 -14.60
CA PRO A 76 -11.53 17.46 -15.72
C PRO A 76 -11.25 16.64 -16.98
N ILE A 77 -12.19 15.77 -17.36
CA ILE A 77 -12.34 15.27 -18.72
C ILE A 77 -12.94 16.43 -19.51
N ALA A 78 -12.26 17.59 -19.45
CA ALA A 78 -12.52 18.69 -20.33
C ALA A 78 -12.06 18.19 -21.69
N ARG A 79 -13.02 17.87 -22.57
CA ARG A 79 -12.73 17.78 -23.99
C ARG A 79 -11.90 19.02 -24.34
N PRO A 80 -10.77 18.88 -25.06
CA PRO A 80 -9.91 20.01 -25.38
C PRO A 80 -10.76 21.17 -25.93
N THR A 81 -10.56 22.37 -25.39
CA THR A 81 -11.30 23.53 -25.91
C THR A 81 -10.92 23.77 -27.36
N PRO A 82 -11.79 24.39 -28.18
CA PRO A 82 -11.46 24.76 -29.54
C PRO A 82 -10.15 25.56 -29.65
N GLU A 83 -9.86 26.40 -28.66
CA GLU A 83 -8.60 27.15 -28.56
C GLU A 83 -7.38 26.25 -28.35
N MET A 84 -7.49 25.21 -27.51
CA MET A 84 -6.40 24.24 -27.30
C MET A 84 -6.12 23.41 -28.55
N LEU A 85 -7.17 23.07 -29.32
CA LEU A 85 -7.04 22.37 -30.60
C LEU A 85 -6.40 23.27 -31.66
N ALA A 86 -6.86 24.52 -31.77
CA ALA A 86 -6.27 25.50 -32.68
C ALA A 86 -4.82 25.84 -32.32
N ASP A 87 -4.47 25.84 -31.02
CA ASP A 87 -3.09 25.99 -30.60
C ASP A 87 -2.26 24.79 -31.03
N ARG A 88 -2.71 23.55 -30.76
CA ARG A 88 -2.05 22.32 -31.23
C ARG A 88 -1.82 22.33 -32.75
N ASP A 89 -2.83 22.64 -33.53
CA ASP A 89 -2.74 22.64 -35.00
C ASP A 89 -1.72 23.69 -35.48
N ARG A 90 -1.64 24.86 -34.81
CA ARG A 90 -0.55 25.84 -35.05
C ARG A 90 0.83 25.30 -34.68
N ARG A 91 0.94 24.45 -33.65
CA ARG A 91 2.21 23.80 -33.27
C ARG A 91 2.66 22.77 -34.30
N GLU A 92 1.73 21.97 -34.80
CA GLU A 92 1.97 20.92 -35.79
C GLU A 92 2.29 21.49 -37.17
N ALA A 93 1.69 22.64 -37.54
CA ALA A 93 1.95 23.32 -38.80
C ALA A 93 3.29 24.08 -38.85
N MET A 94 3.99 24.24 -37.73
CA MET A 94 5.32 24.85 -37.69
C MET A 94 6.39 23.82 -38.08
N PRO A 95 7.20 24.06 -39.12
CA PRO A 95 8.30 23.18 -39.47
C PRO A 95 9.41 23.30 -38.41
N HIS A 96 9.58 22.21 -37.64
CA HIS A 96 10.65 21.93 -36.67
C HIS A 96 10.74 22.87 -35.45
N ARG A 97 10.52 22.31 -34.26
CA ARG A 97 10.36 23.07 -33.00
C ARG A 97 11.52 22.98 -32.02
N ASP A 98 12.54 22.20 -32.32
CA ASP A 98 13.65 21.91 -31.42
C ASP A 98 14.93 21.71 -32.24
N LEU A 99 16.04 22.23 -31.70
CA LEU A 99 17.37 22.09 -32.27
C LEU A 99 17.67 20.62 -32.63
N THR A 100 17.21 19.69 -31.81
CA THR A 100 17.34 18.26 -32.05
C THR A 100 16.65 17.81 -33.33
N GLY A 101 15.39 18.21 -33.56
CA GLY A 101 14.66 17.90 -34.80
C GLY A 101 15.30 18.55 -36.04
N ALA A 102 15.84 19.76 -35.89
CA ALA A 102 16.55 20.46 -36.97
C ALA A 102 17.88 19.80 -37.37
N PHE A 103 18.59 19.16 -36.43
CA PHE A 103 19.88 18.50 -36.68
C PHE A 103 19.80 16.99 -36.94
N PHE A 104 18.82 16.29 -36.36
CA PHE A 104 18.74 14.82 -36.37
C PHE A 104 17.42 14.26 -36.92
N GLY A 105 16.45 15.11 -37.26
CA GLY A 105 15.10 14.71 -37.63
C GLY A 105 14.22 14.38 -36.42
N ASP A 106 12.90 14.51 -36.58
CA ASP A 106 11.93 14.17 -35.53
C ASP A 106 11.62 12.67 -35.53
N PRO A 107 11.47 12.03 -34.35
CA PRO A 107 11.06 10.64 -34.28
C PRO A 107 9.61 10.48 -34.78
N PRO A 108 9.29 9.36 -35.46
CA PRO A 108 7.94 9.08 -35.93
C PRO A 108 6.93 9.05 -34.77
N VAL A 109 5.68 9.39 -35.09
CA VAL A 109 4.58 9.51 -34.13
C VAL A 109 4.45 8.23 -33.30
N GLY A 110 4.57 8.38 -31.97
CA GLY A 110 4.45 7.28 -31.01
C GLY A 110 5.78 6.68 -30.54
N LEU A 111 6.93 7.18 -31.02
CA LEU A 111 8.26 6.74 -30.58
C LEU A 111 9.05 7.88 -29.93
N SER A 112 9.85 7.53 -28.93
CA SER A 112 10.77 8.47 -28.27
C SER A 112 12.07 8.58 -29.05
N ALA A 113 12.68 9.79 -29.10
CA ALA A 113 14.00 10.02 -29.67
C ALA A 113 15.12 9.18 -29.01
N LEU A 114 14.84 8.58 -27.84
CA LEU A 114 15.76 7.69 -27.13
C LEU A 114 15.68 6.22 -27.59
N GLU A 115 14.60 5.81 -28.26
CA GLU A 115 14.40 4.42 -28.69
C GLU A 115 15.14 4.07 -29.99
N GLY A 116 15.57 5.07 -30.77
CA GLY A 116 16.34 4.89 -32.00
C GLY A 116 17.86 4.83 -31.82
N ARG A 117 18.36 4.86 -30.57
CA ARG A 117 19.81 4.76 -30.28
C ARG A 117 20.20 3.30 -30.07
N GLN A 118 20.44 2.57 -31.16
CA GLN A 118 21.32 1.39 -31.19
C GLN A 118 22.43 1.62 -32.22
#